data_AF-A0A5E4M7V9-F1
#
_entry.id   AF-A0A5E4M7V9-F1
#
_cell.length_a   1.000
_cell.length_b   1.000
_cell.length_c   1.000
_cell.angle_alpha   90.00
_cell.angle_beta   90.00
_cell.angle_gamma   90.00
#
_symmetry.space_group_name_H-M   'P 1'
#
loop_
_entity.id
_entity.type
_entity.pdbx_description
1 polymer ?
#
loop_
_entity_poly.entity_id
_entity_poly.type
_entity_poly.pdbx_seq_one_letter_code
_entity_poly.pdbx_strand_id
1 'polypeptide(L)'
;MHFKKREIEVVGVSFDSVFTHNAWRQVRIKKGGIGVIQYSMITDIKREIIKAYDIEHPNSSVTLRGSFLIDTISILRHQVINDLPLGHNIDEMIRMIDALQFYENMVTYVLHNGKKAKKECILLLKELLNIYQKI
;
A
#
# COMPACT_ATOMS: atom_id res chain seq x y z
N MET A 1 -3.21 -13.16 0.87
CA MET A 1 -4.46 -13.88 1.23
C MET A 1 -5.37 -13.10 2.21
N HIS A 2 -4.85 -12.18 3.04
CA HIS A 2 -5.65 -11.45 4.06
C HIS A 2 -6.44 -10.24 3.53
N PHE A 3 -5.88 -9.46 2.59
CA PHE A 3 -6.51 -8.26 2.03
C PHE A 3 -7.67 -8.56 1.06
N LYS A 4 -7.49 -9.55 0.18
CA LYS A 4 -8.52 -9.95 -0.79
C LYS A 4 -9.84 -10.41 -0.14
N LYS A 5 -9.76 -11.05 1.03
CA LYS A 5 -10.95 -11.45 1.81
C LYS A 5 -11.73 -10.27 2.37
N ARG A 6 -11.07 -9.12 2.52
CA ARG A 6 -11.64 -7.88 3.03
C ARG A 6 -12.06 -6.94 1.90
N GLU A 7 -12.02 -7.38 0.64
CA GLU A 7 -12.31 -6.51 -0.50
C GLU A 7 -11.44 -5.23 -0.50
N ILE A 8 -10.14 -5.41 -0.23
CA ILE A 8 -9.12 -4.35 -0.25
C ILE A 8 -8.14 -4.62 -1.39
N GLU A 9 -7.82 -3.58 -2.15
CA GLU A 9 -6.79 -3.62 -3.17
C GLU A 9 -5.45 -3.16 -2.58
N VAL A 10 -4.35 -3.69 -3.09
CA VAL A 10 -3.01 -3.29 -2.65
C VAL A 10 -2.27 -2.78 -3.87
N VAL A 11 -1.54 -1.68 -3.72
CA VAL A 11 -0.82 -1.04 -4.83
C VAL A 11 0.58 -0.66 -4.38
N GLY A 12 1.59 -1.35 -4.89
CA GLY A 12 2.98 -0.97 -4.66
C GLY A 12 3.32 0.29 -5.47
N VAL A 13 4.05 1.25 -4.90
CA VAL A 13 4.50 2.45 -5.63
C VAL A 13 5.97 2.73 -5.38
N SER A 14 6.68 3.05 -6.44
CA SER A 14 8.07 3.50 -6.38
C SER A 14 8.40 4.33 -7.62
N PHE A 15 9.49 5.09 -7.57
CA PHE A 15 10.00 5.80 -8.75
C PHE A 15 10.78 4.89 -9.72
N ASP A 16 10.89 3.60 -9.44
CA ASP A 16 11.55 2.63 -10.31
C ASP A 16 10.75 2.37 -11.59
N SER A 17 11.46 2.15 -12.70
CA SER A 17 10.85 1.87 -14.00
C SER A 17 10.08 0.54 -14.01
N VAL A 18 9.14 0.40 -14.94
CA VAL A 18 8.42 -0.86 -15.18
C VAL A 18 9.36 -2.02 -15.53
N PHE A 19 10.51 -1.74 -16.15
CA PHE A 19 11.54 -2.73 -16.46
C PHE A 19 12.22 -3.22 -15.18
N THR A 20 12.55 -2.29 -14.27
CA THR A 20 13.09 -2.60 -12.94
C THR A 20 12.12 -3.49 -12.19
N HIS A 21 10.85 -3.08 -12.09
CA HIS A 21 9.79 -3.89 -11.48
C HIS A 21 9.71 -5.31 -12.04
N ASN A 22 9.74 -5.45 -13.36
CA ASN A 22 9.70 -6.76 -14.01
C ASN A 22 10.93 -7.60 -13.67
N ALA A 23 12.13 -7.01 -13.69
CA ALA A 23 13.37 -7.69 -13.33
C ALA A 23 13.31 -8.21 -11.89
N TRP A 24 12.83 -7.40 -10.94
CA TRP A 24 12.70 -7.77 -9.53
C TRP A 24 11.73 -8.94 -9.31
N ARG A 25 10.65 -9.01 -10.10
CA ARG A 25 9.70 -10.15 -10.07
C ARG A 25 10.29 -11.45 -10.58
N GLN A 26 11.26 -11.37 -11.49
CA GLN A 26 11.93 -12.54 -12.06
C GLN A 26 13.02 -13.10 -11.14
N VAL A 27 13.56 -12.27 -10.24
CA VAL A 27 14.53 -12.72 -9.24
C VAL A 27 13.82 -13.55 -8.16
N ARG A 28 14.39 -14.72 -7.84
CA ARG A 28 13.88 -15.59 -6.77
C ARG A 28 13.97 -14.89 -5.40
N ILE A 29 12.98 -15.11 -4.54
CA ILE A 29 12.94 -14.58 -3.17
C ILE A 29 14.21 -14.94 -2.37
N LYS A 30 14.70 -16.18 -2.49
CA LYS A 30 15.95 -16.63 -1.83
C LYS A 30 17.19 -15.83 -2.24
N LYS A 31 17.14 -15.12 -3.37
CA LYS A 31 18.22 -14.26 -3.90
C LYS A 31 17.91 -12.77 -3.73
N GLY A 32 16.94 -12.39 -2.89
CA GLY A 32 16.58 -11.00 -2.62
C GLY A 32 15.60 -10.38 -3.63
N GLY A 33 15.01 -11.18 -4.52
CA GLY A 33 13.91 -10.73 -5.39
C GLY A 33 12.56 -10.72 -4.67
N ILE A 34 11.55 -10.14 -5.31
CA ILE A 34 10.16 -10.13 -4.78
C ILE A 34 9.33 -11.31 -5.28
N GLY A 35 9.79 -11.99 -6.35
CA GLY A 35 9.05 -13.09 -6.96
C GLY A 35 7.70 -12.66 -7.55
N VAL A 36 6.79 -13.63 -7.68
CA VAL A 36 5.47 -13.39 -8.27
C VAL A 36 4.54 -12.77 -7.22
N ILE A 37 4.31 -11.47 -7.36
CA ILE A 37 3.33 -10.70 -6.56
C ILE A 37 1.93 -10.76 -7.19
N GLN A 38 0.90 -10.59 -6.35
CA GLN A 38 -0.52 -10.62 -6.74
C GLN A 38 -1.19 -9.24 -6.74
N TYR A 39 -0.41 -8.18 -6.61
CA TYR A 39 -0.88 -6.80 -6.54
C TYR A 39 -0.19 -5.95 -7.60
N SER A 40 -0.83 -4.83 -7.94
CA SER A 40 -0.32 -3.91 -8.97
C SER A 40 0.86 -3.09 -8.44
N MET A 41 1.81 -2.78 -9.30
CA MET A 41 2.90 -1.84 -8.99
C MET A 41 2.85 -0.65 -9.93
N ILE A 42 2.83 0.55 -9.37
CA ILE A 42 2.88 1.82 -10.09
C ILE A 42 4.31 2.33 -10.12
N THR A 43 4.70 2.77 -11.31
CA THR A 43 5.95 3.46 -11.58
C THR A 43 5.70 4.98 -11.55
N ASP A 44 6.25 5.64 -10.54
CA ASP A 44 6.19 7.10 -10.33
C ASP A 44 7.53 7.77 -10.71
N ILE A 45 7.96 7.60 -11.96
CA ILE A 45 9.26 8.13 -12.45
C ILE A 45 9.39 9.64 -12.22
N LYS A 46 8.29 10.38 -12.39
CA LYS A 46 8.25 11.83 -12.20
C LYS A 46 8.17 12.27 -10.74
N ARG A 47 7.99 11.32 -9.82
CA ARG A 47 7.84 11.54 -8.37
C ARG A 47 6.63 12.40 -8.02
N GLU A 48 5.60 12.40 -8.86
CA GLU A 48 4.40 13.23 -8.65
C GLU A 48 3.60 12.70 -7.45
N ILE A 49 3.46 11.38 -7.34
CA ILE A 49 2.77 10.74 -6.21
C ILE A 49 3.61 10.90 -4.94
N ILE A 50 4.91 10.62 -5.02
CA ILE A 50 5.85 10.73 -3.90
C ILE A 50 5.81 12.14 -3.27
N LYS A 51 5.78 13.19 -4.10
CA LYS A 51 5.69 14.57 -3.65
C LYS A 51 4.30 14.93 -3.14
N ALA A 52 3.25 14.47 -3.81
CA ALA A 52 1.87 14.75 -3.39
C ALA A 52 1.55 14.17 -2.00
N TYR A 53 2.20 13.06 -1.63
CA TYR A 53 2.03 12.41 -0.34
C TYR A 53 3.13 12.78 0.69
N ASP A 54 4.00 13.74 0.37
CA ASP A 54 5.05 14.26 1.25
C ASP A 54 5.96 13.17 1.85
N ILE A 55 6.34 12.20 1.03
CA ILE A 55 7.23 11.08 1.41
C ILE A 55 8.58 11.12 0.71
N GLU A 56 8.92 12.22 0.03
CA GLU A 56 10.26 12.43 -0.51
C GLU A 56 11.23 12.71 0.64
N HIS A 57 12.35 12.00 0.68
CA HIS A 57 13.34 12.26 1.72
C HIS A 57 14.01 13.62 1.47
N PRO A 58 14.09 14.53 2.46
CA PRO A 58 14.51 15.92 2.22
C PRO A 58 15.96 16.04 1.74
N ASN A 59 16.83 15.17 2.25
CA ASN A 59 18.28 15.25 2.02
C ASN A 59 18.84 14.11 1.16
N SER A 60 17.98 13.26 0.58
CA SER A 60 18.43 12.12 -0.21
C SER A 60 17.46 11.84 -1.34
N SER A 61 17.96 11.36 -2.47
CA SER A 61 17.11 11.08 -3.64
C SER A 61 16.28 9.80 -3.49
N VAL A 62 15.95 9.40 -2.27
CA VAL A 62 15.09 8.26 -1.97
C VAL A 62 13.74 8.69 -1.38
N THR A 63 12.88 7.72 -1.12
CA THR A 63 11.52 7.93 -0.60
C THR A 63 11.46 7.29 0.77
N LEU A 64 10.83 7.96 1.73
CA LEU A 64 10.44 7.38 3.01
C LEU A 64 9.46 6.22 2.81
N ARG A 65 9.27 5.40 3.85
CA ARG A 65 8.37 4.25 3.80
C ARG A 65 6.97 4.70 4.20
N GLY A 66 6.20 5.11 3.20
CA GLY A 66 4.80 5.49 3.36
C GLY A 66 3.86 4.28 3.24
N SER A 67 2.79 4.31 4.02
CA SER A 67 1.62 3.45 3.92
C SER A 67 0.37 4.30 4.09
N PHE A 68 -0.58 4.18 3.16
CA PHE A 68 -1.77 5.03 3.11
C PHE A 68 -3.01 4.16 3.00
N LEU A 69 -4.03 4.45 3.80
CA LEU A 69 -5.34 3.79 3.78
C LEU A 69 -6.36 4.77 3.22
N ILE A 70 -6.79 4.53 1.99
CA ILE A 70 -7.76 5.37 1.29
C ILE A 70 -9.10 4.63 1.26
N ASP A 71 -10.21 5.28 1.60
CA ASP A 71 -11.52 4.65 1.57
C ASP A 71 -12.17 4.64 0.18
N THR A 72 -13.39 4.12 0.10
CA THR A 72 -14.12 3.97 -1.16
C THR A 72 -14.67 5.28 -1.75
N ILE A 73 -14.61 6.37 -1.00
CA ILE A 73 -14.96 7.72 -1.48
C ILE A 73 -13.70 8.57 -1.69
N SER A 74 -12.55 7.90 -1.85
CA SER A 74 -11.24 8.49 -2.15
C SER A 74 -10.72 9.43 -1.06
N ILE A 75 -11.11 9.23 0.20
CA ILE A 75 -10.62 9.97 1.34
C ILE A 75 -9.50 9.19 2.02
N LEU A 76 -8.38 9.87 2.26
CA LEU A 76 -7.29 9.33 3.08
C LEU A 76 -7.74 9.24 4.55
N ARG A 77 -7.78 8.02 5.10
CA ARG A 77 -8.24 7.74 6.47
C ARG A 77 -7.12 7.54 7.46
N HIS A 78 -6.00 7.00 7.01
CA HIS A 78 -4.87 6.71 7.86
C HIS A 78 -3.58 6.71 7.04
N GLN A 79 -2.50 7.23 7.62
CA GLN A 79 -1.18 7.20 7.01
C GLN A 79 -0.13 6.87 8.07
N VAL A 80 0.90 6.14 7.66
CA VAL A 80 2.10 5.86 8.45
C VAL A 80 3.31 6.13 7.58
N ILE A 81 4.23 6.94 8.10
CA ILE A 81 5.48 7.28 7.44
C ILE A 81 6.62 6.83 8.35
N ASN A 82 7.38 5.86 7.87
CA ASN A 82 8.53 5.30 8.56
C ASN A 82 9.83 5.77 7.88
N ASP A 83 10.87 5.94 8.68
CA ASP A 83 12.23 6.12 8.16
C ASP A 83 12.72 4.83 7.46
N LEU A 84 13.76 4.96 6.63
CA LEU A 84 14.29 3.90 5.78
C LEU A 84 14.64 2.57 6.48
N PRO A 85 15.18 2.53 7.72
CA PRO A 85 15.49 1.27 8.38
C PRO A 85 14.26 0.59 9.01
N LEU A 86 13.12 1.28 9.12
CA LEU A 86 11.95 0.82 9.85
C LEU A 86 10.90 0.24 8.89
N GLY A 87 10.65 -1.07 9.00
CA GLY A 87 9.60 -1.75 8.23
C GLY A 87 8.18 -1.42 8.70
N HIS A 88 7.18 -1.91 7.97
CA HIS A 88 5.78 -1.78 8.36
C HIS A 88 5.31 -2.95 9.24
N ASN A 89 4.29 -2.70 10.06
CA ASN A 89 3.58 -3.75 10.79
C ASN A 89 2.28 -4.10 10.05
N ILE A 90 2.26 -5.25 9.38
CA ILE A 90 1.12 -5.71 8.59
C ILE A 90 -0.12 -5.95 9.45
N ASP A 91 0.04 -6.45 10.69
CA ASP A 91 -1.08 -6.72 11.58
C ASP A 91 -1.79 -5.42 11.96
N GLU A 92 -1.03 -4.34 12.18
CA GLU A 92 -1.60 -3.02 12.47
C GLU A 92 -2.34 -2.43 11.27
N MET A 93 -1.81 -2.64 10.06
CA MET A 93 -2.48 -2.23 8.82
C MET A 93 -3.81 -2.97 8.63
N ILE A 94 -3.83 -4.28 8.90
CA ILE A 94 -5.05 -5.09 8.88
C ILE A 94 -6.03 -4.62 9.96
N ARG A 95 -5.56 -4.33 11.17
CA ARG A 95 -6.39 -3.81 12.26
C ARG A 95 -7.07 -2.48 11.88
N MET A 96 -6.35 -1.58 11.22
CA MET A 96 -6.89 -0.30 10.76
C MET A 96 -7.92 -0.47 9.64
N ILE A 97 -7.68 -1.40 8.71
CA ILE A 97 -8.68 -1.79 7.69
C ILE A 97 -9.95 -2.30 8.37
N ASP A 98 -9.83 -3.24 9.30
CA ASP A 98 -10.97 -3.84 9.99
C ASP A 98 -11.76 -2.79 10.79
N ALA A 99 -11.06 -1.86 11.45
CA ALA A 99 -11.68 -0.74 12.16
C ALA A 99 -12.45 0.20 11.22
N LEU A 100 -11.87 0.56 10.07
CA LEU A 100 -12.54 1.40 9.08
C LEU A 100 -13.80 0.72 8.53
N GLN A 101 -13.70 -0.55 8.15
CA GLN A 101 -14.84 -1.30 7.64
C GLN A 101 -15.96 -1.48 8.67
N PHE A 102 -15.59 -1.69 9.93
CA PHE A 102 -16.56 -1.76 11.02
C PHE A 102 -17.33 -0.43 11.14
N TYR A 103 -16.62 0.71 11.14
CA TYR A 103 -17.23 2.04 11.20
C TYR A 103 -18.15 2.30 10.00
N GLU A 104 -17.67 2.04 8.78
CA GLU A 104 -18.47 2.23 7.56
C GLU A 104 -19.73 1.36 7.56
N ASN A 105 -19.64 0.11 8.00
CA ASN A 105 -20.80 -0.77 8.09
C ASN A 105 -21.77 -0.26 9.17
N MET A 106 -21.30 0.18 10.35
CA MET A 106 -22.16 0.79 11.38
C MET A 106 -22.89 2.03 10.84
N VAL A 107 -22.19 2.92 10.13
CA VAL A 107 -22.80 4.12 9.52
C VAL A 107 -23.76 3.73 8.38
N THR A 108 -23.47 2.66 7.65
CA THR A 108 -24.34 2.12 6.59
C THR A 108 -25.67 1.58 7.15
N TYR A 109 -25.69 1.04 8.38
CA TYR A 109 -26.95 0.68 9.04
C TYR A 109 -27.83 1.90 9.38
N VAL A 110 -27.29 3.13 9.31
CA VAL A 110 -28.02 4.39 9.60
C VAL A 110 -28.37 5.18 8.33
N LEU A 111 -27.84 4.82 7.14
CA LEU A 111 -28.16 5.50 5.89
C LEU A 111 -28.87 4.55 4.90
N HIS A 112 -30.17 4.79 4.73
CA HIS A 112 -31.07 4.19 3.74
C HIS A 112 -30.46 4.13 2.32
N ASN A 113 -30.77 3.06 1.59
CA ASN A 113 -30.66 2.86 0.13
C ASN A 113 -29.35 2.24 -0.45
N GLY A 114 -29.06 1.01 -0.06
CA GLY A 114 -29.17 -0.14 -1.00
C GLY A 114 -28.23 -0.29 -2.21
N LYS A 115 -27.19 0.52 -2.41
CA LYS A 115 -26.17 0.27 -3.46
C LYS A 115 -24.78 0.04 -2.87
N LYS A 116 -24.28 -1.20 -2.95
CA LYS A 116 -22.90 -1.55 -2.59
C LYS A 116 -21.95 -1.06 -3.69
N ALA A 117 -21.19 0.00 -3.43
CA ALA A 117 -20.07 0.40 -4.27
C ALA A 117 -18.96 -0.67 -4.19
N LYS A 118 -18.31 -0.98 -5.31
CA LYS A 118 -17.09 -1.79 -5.34
C LYS A 118 -16.06 -1.11 -4.44
N LYS A 119 -15.65 -1.81 -3.38
CA LYS A 119 -14.77 -1.27 -2.35
C LYS A 119 -13.33 -1.43 -2.82
N GLU A 120 -12.68 -0.33 -3.18
CA GLU A 120 -11.25 -0.31 -3.53
C GLU A 120 -10.56 0.61 -2.54
N CYS A 121 -9.94 0.01 -1.53
CA CYS A 121 -8.99 0.72 -0.69
C CYS A 121 -7.61 0.57 -1.32
N ILE A 122 -6.82 1.64 -1.42
CA ILE A 122 -5.50 1.62 -2.05
C ILE A 122 -4.45 1.68 -0.95
N LEU A 123 -3.70 0.58 -0.77
CA LEU A 123 -2.52 0.57 0.08
C LEU A 123 -1.27 0.86 -0.76
N LEU A 124 -0.79 2.11 -0.70
CA LEU A 124 0.45 2.57 -1.33
C LEU A 124 1.66 2.11 -0.50
N LEU A 125 2.33 1.03 -0.90
CA LEU A 125 3.54 0.53 -0.24
C LEU A 125 4.77 0.73 -1.13
N LYS A 126 5.84 1.37 -0.63
CA LYS A 126 7.18 1.24 -1.21
C LYS A 126 7.96 0.18 -0.46
N GLU A 127 7.98 -1.03 -0.99
CA GLU A 127 8.93 -2.07 -0.60
C GLU A 127 9.67 -2.60 -1.82
N LEU A 128 10.85 -2.05 -2.07
CA LEU A 128 11.84 -2.68 -2.94
C LEU A 128 13.19 -2.59 -2.23
N LEU A 129 13.34 -3.38 -1.16
CA LEU A 129 14.42 -4.35 -0.92
C LEU A 129 14.23 -4.93 0.52
N ASN A 130 13.82 -6.20 0.60
CA ASN A 130 13.62 -7.06 1.78
C ASN A 130 12.35 -6.87 2.64
N ILE A 131 11.82 -7.99 3.17
CA ILE A 131 10.98 -8.12 4.39
C ILE A 131 9.44 -8.27 4.17
N TYR A 132 9.01 -9.33 3.48
CA TYR A 132 8.05 -10.22 4.15
C TYR A 132 8.89 -11.22 4.94
N GLN A 133 9.55 -10.80 6.03
CA GLN A 133 10.08 -11.78 6.97
C GLN A 133 11.16 -12.76 6.42
N LYS A 134 12.43 -12.42 6.64
CA LYS A 134 13.37 -13.45 7.12
C LYS A 134 13.22 -13.64 8.65
N ILE A 135 12.03 -13.35 9.18
CA ILE A 135 11.53 -13.64 10.54
C ILE A 135 10.07 -14.05 10.42
#